data_AF-A0A3R6S557-F1
#
_entry.id   AF-A0A3R6S557-F1
#
_cell.length_a   1.000
_cell.length_b   1.000
_cell.length_c   1.000
_cell.angle_alpha   90.00
_cell.angle_beta   90.00
_cell.angle_gamma   90.00
#
_symmetry.space_group_name_H-M   'P 1'
#
loop_
_entity.id
_entity.type
_entity.pdbx_description
1 polymer ?
#
loop_
_entity_poly.entity_id
_entity_poly.type
_entity_poly.pdbx_seq_one_letter_code
_entity_poly.pdbx_strand_id
1 'polypeptide(L)'
;MANNGIRQQFPHEVYSSKFQFHVIELKKLKDATEAEKEQEPELYKWAKVIAAKSWEAICMETKGNPYMEAAKDELEKINQDENERYLYLRREMAISDEISRLQTAVNQGRREGLEEGRKAGLEDGEFLKLISQIKKKYLKGKTLAEIAEDLEESADDLEEIYNVVKANSQDSDDVLLKRIRQPAVEKPLSEYHIN
;
A
#
# COMPACT_ATOMS: atom_id res chain seq x y z
N MET A 1 47.48 16.82 -1.46
CA MET A 1 46.11 17.31 -1.21
C MET A 1 45.19 16.11 -1.38
N ALA A 2 44.48 15.74 -0.31
CA ALA A 2 43.83 14.43 -0.20
C ALA A 2 42.51 14.38 -0.98
N ASN A 3 42.37 13.35 -1.82
CA ASN A 3 41.20 13.09 -2.65
C ASN A 3 40.21 12.24 -1.83
N ASN A 4 39.15 12.85 -1.29
CA ASN A 4 38.13 12.17 -0.48
C ASN A 4 37.07 11.52 -1.38
N GLY A 5 37.42 10.42 -2.03
CA GLY A 5 36.45 9.53 -2.68
C GLY A 5 35.78 8.63 -1.64
N ILE A 6 34.44 8.56 -1.65
CA ILE A 6 33.66 7.65 -0.80
C ILE A 6 34.01 6.20 -1.16
N ARG A 7 34.80 5.54 -0.30
CA ARG A 7 35.07 4.09 -0.38
C ARG A 7 33.86 3.34 0.20
N GLN A 8 32.91 2.94 -0.64
CA GLN A 8 32.01 1.85 -0.26
C GLN A 8 32.77 0.53 -0.41
N GLN A 9 33.06 -0.13 0.71
CA GLN A 9 33.69 -1.44 0.74
C GLN A 9 32.61 -2.52 0.47
N PHE A 10 32.51 -2.99 -0.77
CA PHE A 10 31.92 -4.30 -1.04
C PHE A 10 33.02 -5.37 -0.87
N PRO A 11 32.72 -6.53 -0.27
CA PRO A 11 33.72 -7.57 -0.11
C PRO A 11 33.98 -8.20 -1.49
N HIS A 12 35.26 -8.15 -1.89
CA HIS A 12 35.86 -8.88 -3.02
C HIS A 12 35.79 -8.22 -4.41
N GLU A 13 36.39 -7.03 -4.57
CA GLU A 13 37.29 -6.63 -5.69
C GLU A 13 37.49 -5.10 -5.69
N VAL A 14 38.74 -4.65 -5.74
CA VAL A 14 39.06 -3.22 -5.83
C VAL A 14 38.98 -2.80 -7.29
N TYR A 15 37.93 -2.07 -7.66
CA TYR A 15 37.82 -1.47 -9.00
C TYR A 15 39.07 -0.65 -9.32
N SER A 16 39.59 -0.78 -10.54
CA SER A 16 40.75 -0.01 -10.98
C SER A 16 40.45 1.49 -10.95
N SER A 17 41.46 2.33 -10.70
CA SER A 17 41.33 3.80 -10.72
C SER A 17 40.98 4.39 -12.10
N LYS A 18 40.72 3.53 -13.10
CA LYS A 18 40.30 3.91 -14.46
C LYS A 18 38.78 4.03 -14.59
N PHE A 19 38.03 3.71 -13.54
CA PHE A 19 36.57 3.71 -13.56
C PHE A 19 36.01 4.67 -12.50
N GLN A 20 35.06 5.51 -12.88
CA GLN A 20 34.31 6.39 -12.00
C GLN A 20 32.82 6.18 -12.23
N PHE A 21 32.04 6.09 -11.14
CA PHE A 21 30.58 6.06 -11.20
C PHE A 21 30.04 7.35 -10.60
N HIS A 22 29.11 7.97 -11.32
CA HIS A 22 28.34 9.12 -10.85
C HIS A 22 26.89 8.70 -10.68
N VAL A 23 26.28 9.02 -9.54
CA VAL A 23 24.86 8.76 -9.29
C VAL A 23 24.13 10.10 -9.22
N ILE A 24 23.19 10.32 -10.14
CA ILE A 24 22.45 11.57 -10.27
C ILE A 24 20.96 11.31 -10.12
N GLU A 25 20.30 12.08 -9.27
CA GLU A 25 18.85 12.08 -9.17
C GLU A 25 18.26 13.21 -10.04
N LEU A 26 17.80 12.86 -11.26
CA LEU A 26 17.33 13.84 -12.25
C LEU A 26 16.20 14.76 -11.73
N LYS A 27 15.36 14.27 -10.81
CA LYS A 27 14.26 15.07 -10.21
C LYS A 27 14.76 16.26 -9.38
N LYS A 28 15.97 16.18 -8.85
CA LYS A 28 16.62 17.23 -8.04
C LYS A 28 17.49 18.18 -8.86
N LEU A 29 17.59 17.97 -10.18
CA LEU A 29 18.47 18.78 -11.05
C LEU A 29 18.09 20.28 -11.04
N LYS A 30 16.80 20.58 -10.89
CA LYS A 30 16.28 21.95 -10.75
C LYS A 30 16.72 22.65 -9.46
N ASP A 31 17.05 21.87 -8.43
CA ASP A 31 17.42 22.35 -7.10
C ASP A 31 18.96 22.32 -6.91
N ALA A 32 19.72 21.99 -7.96
CA ALA A 32 21.17 21.94 -7.92
C ALA A 32 21.78 23.31 -7.63
N THR A 33 22.73 23.35 -6.70
CA THR A 33 23.47 24.55 -6.32
C THR A 33 24.48 24.95 -7.39
N GLU A 34 24.86 26.24 -7.45
CA GLU A 34 25.89 26.69 -8.40
C GLU A 34 27.23 25.98 -8.17
N ALA A 35 27.59 25.69 -6.91
CA ALA A 35 28.80 24.94 -6.59
C ALA A 35 28.79 23.53 -7.19
N GLU A 36 27.66 22.81 -7.17
CA GLU A 36 27.53 21.49 -7.78
C GLU A 36 27.61 21.56 -9.32
N LYS A 37 27.07 22.62 -9.92
CA LYS A 37 27.15 22.86 -11.38
C LYS A 37 28.57 23.15 -11.82
N GLU A 38 29.31 23.92 -11.04
CA GLU A 38 30.70 24.30 -11.33
C GLU A 38 31.69 23.16 -11.04
N GLN A 39 31.36 22.26 -10.10
CA GLN A 39 32.23 21.14 -9.74
C GLN A 39 32.33 20.11 -10.88
N GLU A 40 31.21 19.79 -11.55
CA GLU A 40 31.15 18.81 -12.65
C GLU A 40 30.27 19.32 -13.80
N PRO A 41 30.74 20.34 -14.56
CA PRO A 41 29.90 21.06 -15.54
C PRO A 41 29.46 20.19 -16.71
N GLU A 42 30.32 19.28 -17.19
CA GLU A 42 29.97 18.35 -18.27
C GLU A 42 28.91 17.34 -17.82
N LEU A 43 29.05 16.81 -16.61
CA LEU A 43 28.08 15.87 -16.04
C LEU A 43 26.70 16.54 -15.85
N TYR A 44 26.70 17.77 -15.34
CA TYR A 44 25.48 18.56 -15.21
C TYR A 44 24.82 18.82 -16.57
N LYS A 45 25.62 19.14 -17.60
CA LYS A 45 25.12 19.34 -18.96
C LYS A 45 24.52 18.05 -19.56
N TRP A 46 25.17 16.90 -19.38
CA TRP A 46 24.58 15.60 -19.75
C TRP A 46 23.27 15.30 -19.01
N ALA A 47 23.22 15.58 -17.70
CA ALA A 47 22.00 15.40 -16.91
C ALA A 47 20.85 16.27 -17.43
N LYS A 48 21.12 17.50 -17.89
CA LYS A 48 20.12 18.37 -18.53
C LYS A 48 19.59 17.80 -19.83
N VAL A 49 20.46 17.25 -20.69
CA VAL A 49 20.06 16.61 -21.95
C VAL A 49 19.14 15.42 -21.67
N ILE A 50 19.49 14.56 -20.70
CA ILE A 50 18.70 13.37 -20.34
C ILE A 50 17.36 13.76 -19.67
N ALA A 51 17.35 14.80 -18.84
CA ALA A 51 16.15 15.25 -18.15
C ALA A 51 15.23 16.13 -19.02
N ALA A 52 15.63 16.47 -20.24
CA ALA A 52 14.88 17.33 -21.13
C ALA A 52 13.52 16.71 -21.50
N LYS A 53 12.48 17.54 -21.46
CA LYS A 53 11.09 17.13 -21.76
C LYS A 53 10.67 17.41 -23.19
N SER A 54 11.48 18.15 -23.95
CA SER A 54 11.18 18.54 -25.32
C SER A 54 12.39 18.39 -26.22
N TRP A 55 12.14 18.18 -27.51
CA TRP A 55 13.19 18.03 -28.50
C TRP A 55 13.97 19.33 -28.70
N GLU A 56 13.31 20.49 -28.56
CA GLU A 56 13.99 21.79 -28.63
C GLU A 56 14.99 21.96 -27.49
N ALA A 57 14.63 21.55 -26.27
CA ALA A 57 15.55 21.58 -25.14
C ALA A 57 16.77 20.68 -25.38
N ILE A 58 16.58 19.47 -25.91
CA ILE A 58 17.68 18.57 -26.29
C ILE A 58 18.59 19.26 -27.34
N CYS A 59 18.01 19.85 -28.38
CA CYS A 59 18.78 20.56 -29.41
C CYS A 59 19.60 21.72 -28.85
N MET A 60 19.03 22.50 -27.93
CA MET A 60 19.71 23.64 -27.31
C MET A 60 20.84 23.21 -26.38
N GLU A 61 20.63 22.18 -25.56
CA GLU A 61 21.61 21.69 -24.60
C GLU A 61 22.77 20.94 -25.26
N THR A 62 22.51 20.23 -26.36
CA THR A 62 23.54 19.46 -27.08
C THR A 62 24.47 20.33 -27.92
N LYS A 63 24.00 21.52 -28.35
CA LYS A 63 24.71 22.41 -29.26
C LYS A 63 26.15 22.72 -28.80
N GLY A 64 27.09 22.57 -29.72
CA GLY A 64 28.50 22.87 -29.50
C GLY A 64 29.27 21.81 -28.70
N ASN A 65 28.62 20.70 -28.32
CA ASN A 65 29.31 19.51 -27.80
C ASN A 65 29.15 18.35 -28.79
N PRO A 66 30.23 17.92 -29.49
CA PRO A 66 30.14 16.93 -30.57
C PRO A 66 29.65 15.56 -30.09
N TYR A 67 29.90 15.20 -28.83
CA TYR A 67 29.44 13.93 -28.26
C TYR A 67 27.94 13.96 -27.96
N MET A 68 27.43 15.08 -27.45
CA MET A 68 26.01 15.26 -27.20
C MET A 68 25.22 15.40 -28.51
N GLU A 69 25.79 16.09 -29.50
CA GLU A 69 25.20 16.18 -30.84
C GLU A 69 25.08 14.80 -31.48
N ALA A 70 26.14 13.97 -31.41
CA ALA A 70 26.09 12.59 -31.88
C ALA A 70 25.03 11.76 -31.13
N ALA A 71 24.92 11.90 -29.80
CA ALA A 71 23.88 11.22 -29.02
C ALA A 71 22.46 11.65 -29.42
N LYS A 72 22.25 12.94 -29.68
CA LYS A 72 20.98 13.47 -30.20
C LYS A 72 20.68 12.90 -31.59
N ASP A 73 21.65 12.82 -32.49
CA ASP A 73 21.44 12.27 -33.84
C ASP A 73 21.07 10.77 -33.78
N GLU A 74 21.67 10.00 -32.87
CA GLU A 74 21.25 8.61 -32.63
C GLU A 74 19.83 8.52 -32.04
N LEU A 75 19.47 9.40 -31.10
CA LEU A 75 18.09 9.49 -30.60
C LEU A 75 17.10 9.84 -31.70
N GLU A 76 17.49 10.68 -32.67
CA GLU A 76 16.67 11.01 -33.82
C GLU A 76 16.42 9.78 -34.70
N LYS A 77 17.45 8.98 -34.98
CA LYS A 77 17.33 7.73 -35.74
C LYS A 77 16.40 6.72 -35.05
N ILE A 78 16.54 6.55 -33.73
CA ILE A 78 15.65 5.67 -32.95
C ILE A 78 14.20 6.17 -33.03
N ASN A 79 13.98 7.47 -33.01
CA ASN A 79 12.64 8.06 -33.10
C ASN A 79 12.02 8.05 -34.51
N GLN A 80 12.79 7.75 -35.56
CA GLN A 80 12.29 7.70 -36.94
C GLN A 80 11.51 6.42 -37.26
N ASP A 81 11.71 5.33 -36.53
CA ASP A 81 10.95 4.10 -36.74
C ASP A 81 9.55 4.20 -36.11
N GLU A 82 8.55 4.39 -36.98
CA GLU A 82 7.16 4.51 -36.57
C GLU A 82 6.62 3.24 -35.88
N ASN A 83 7.12 2.05 -36.26
CA ASN A 83 6.69 0.79 -35.66
C ASN A 83 7.24 0.65 -34.24
N GLU A 84 8.52 0.96 -34.02
CA GLU A 84 9.11 0.93 -32.68
C GLU A 84 8.43 1.94 -31.74
N ARG A 85 8.17 3.16 -32.24
CA ARG A 85 7.42 4.18 -31.50
C ARG A 85 6.01 3.71 -31.14
N TYR A 86 5.32 3.07 -32.08
CA TYR A 86 3.98 2.52 -31.85
C TYR A 86 3.99 1.40 -30.80
N LEU A 87 4.93 0.47 -30.89
CA LEU A 87 5.08 -0.63 -29.94
C LEU A 87 5.40 -0.12 -28.53
N TYR A 88 6.28 0.89 -28.42
CA TYR A 88 6.57 1.56 -27.15
C TYR A 88 5.32 2.18 -26.54
N LEU A 89 4.57 2.98 -27.32
CA LEU A 89 3.35 3.63 -26.84
C LEU A 89 2.31 2.62 -26.38
N ARG A 90 2.12 1.52 -27.12
CA ARG A 90 1.22 0.42 -26.71
C ARG A 90 1.63 -0.22 -25.40
N ARG A 91 2.93 -0.39 -25.18
CA ARG A 91 3.46 -0.94 -23.93
C ARG A 91 3.19 0.00 -22.76
N GLU A 92 3.46 1.28 -22.91
CA GLU A 92 3.18 2.31 -21.90
C GLU A 92 1.69 2.37 -21.56
N MET A 93 0.81 2.34 -22.57
CA MET A 93 -0.64 2.28 -22.37
C MET A 93 -1.05 1.03 -21.58
N ALA A 94 -0.53 -0.14 -21.94
CA ALA A 94 -0.85 -1.38 -21.24
C ALA A 94 -0.40 -1.36 -19.76
N ILE A 95 0.77 -0.78 -19.47
CA ILE A 95 1.27 -0.58 -18.11
C ILE A 95 0.34 0.38 -17.34
N SER A 96 -0.02 1.50 -17.95
CA SER A 96 -0.94 2.48 -17.35
C SER A 96 -2.33 1.90 -17.05
N ASP A 97 -2.86 1.09 -17.97
CA ASP A 97 -4.15 0.42 -17.80
C ASP A 97 -4.11 -0.60 -16.65
N GLU A 98 -3.03 -1.37 -16.54
CA GLU A 98 -2.81 -2.29 -15.41
C GLU A 98 -2.76 -1.54 -14.08
N ILE A 99 -1.97 -0.47 -14.00
CA ILE A 99 -1.86 0.36 -12.80
C ILE A 99 -3.24 0.89 -12.40
N SER A 100 -4.01 1.39 -13.36
CA SER A 100 -5.35 1.94 -13.13
C SER A 100 -6.34 0.86 -12.64
N ARG A 101 -6.27 -0.35 -13.22
CA ARG A 101 -7.06 -1.51 -12.79
C ARG A 101 -6.74 -1.91 -11.35
N LEU A 102 -5.46 -2.04 -11.02
CA LEU A 102 -5.02 -2.40 -9.66
C LEU A 102 -5.43 -1.34 -8.62
N GLN A 103 -5.24 -0.06 -8.94
CA GLN A 103 -5.66 1.03 -8.07
C GLN A 103 -7.17 1.02 -7.82
N THR A 104 -7.95 0.78 -8.87
CA THR A 104 -9.42 0.67 -8.76
C THR A 104 -9.81 -0.49 -7.86
N ALA A 105 -9.23 -1.68 -8.07
CA ALA A 105 -9.50 -2.86 -7.26
C ALA A 105 -9.14 -2.65 -5.77
N VAL A 106 -7.98 -2.05 -5.49
CA VAL A 106 -7.54 -1.73 -4.12
C VAL A 106 -8.49 -0.72 -3.46
N ASN A 107 -8.86 0.34 -4.17
CA ASN A 107 -9.77 1.36 -3.64
C ASN A 107 -11.15 0.79 -3.34
N GLN A 108 -11.66 -0.07 -4.24
CA GLN A 108 -12.93 -0.74 -4.06
C GLN A 108 -12.91 -1.68 -2.85
N GLY A 109 -11.91 -2.56 -2.77
CA GLY A 109 -11.77 -3.49 -1.65
C GLY A 109 -11.61 -2.77 -0.30
N ARG A 110 -10.88 -1.64 -0.27
CA ARG A 110 -10.77 -0.80 0.93
C ARG A 110 -12.12 -0.19 1.34
N ARG A 111 -12.92 0.26 0.36
CA ARG A 111 -14.24 0.85 0.59
C ARG A 111 -15.21 -0.20 1.13
N GLU A 112 -15.26 -1.37 0.49
CA GLU A 112 -16.09 -2.49 0.90
C GLU A 112 -15.70 -2.97 2.30
N GLY A 113 -14.41 -3.20 2.56
CA GLY A 113 -13.95 -3.63 3.89
C GLY A 113 -14.24 -2.61 5.00
N LEU A 114 -14.17 -1.30 4.70
CA LEU A 114 -14.56 -0.27 5.66
C LEU A 114 -16.07 -0.29 5.93
N GLU A 115 -16.88 -0.47 4.89
CA GLU A 115 -18.33 -0.51 4.99
C GLU A 115 -18.81 -1.75 5.76
N GLU A 116 -18.27 -2.93 5.44
CA GLU A 116 -18.50 -4.18 6.15
C GLU A 116 -18.04 -4.08 7.60
N GLY A 117 -16.83 -3.58 7.85
CA GLY A 117 -16.31 -3.38 9.21
C GLY A 117 -17.16 -2.42 10.04
N ARG A 118 -17.65 -1.33 9.43
CA ARG A 118 -18.56 -0.39 10.09
C ARG A 118 -19.90 -1.05 10.43
N LYS A 119 -20.46 -1.85 9.52
CA LYS A 119 -21.72 -2.57 9.74
C LYS A 119 -21.56 -3.60 10.86
N ALA A 120 -20.52 -4.43 10.78
CA ALA A 120 -20.21 -5.42 11.82
C ALA A 120 -19.99 -4.76 13.19
N GLY A 121 -19.27 -3.64 13.24
CA GLY A 121 -19.04 -2.91 14.49
C GLY A 121 -20.31 -2.27 15.07
N LEU A 122 -21.26 -1.84 14.24
CA LEU A 122 -22.56 -1.35 14.70
C LEU A 122 -23.38 -2.49 15.31
N GLU A 123 -23.47 -3.62 14.61
CA GLU A 123 -24.16 -4.83 15.09
C GLU A 123 -23.55 -5.36 16.39
N ASP A 124 -22.21 -5.43 16.48
CA ASP A 124 -21.50 -5.81 17.70
C ASP A 124 -21.80 -4.84 18.85
N GLY A 125 -21.87 -3.54 18.58
CA GLY A 125 -22.19 -2.53 19.59
C GLY A 125 -23.61 -2.65 20.14
N GLU A 126 -24.60 -2.91 19.29
CA GLU A 126 -25.98 -3.18 19.69
C GLU A 126 -26.07 -4.46 20.53
N PHE A 127 -25.38 -5.52 20.09
CA PHE A 127 -25.37 -6.79 20.80
C PHE A 127 -24.65 -6.73 22.15
N LEU A 128 -23.52 -6.01 22.24
CA LEU A 128 -22.83 -5.75 23.51
C LEU A 128 -23.71 -5.00 24.49
N LYS A 129 -24.47 -4.01 24.01
CA LYS A 129 -25.42 -3.27 24.85
C LYS A 129 -26.50 -4.21 25.40
N LEU A 130 -27.02 -5.12 24.58
CA LEU A 130 -28.00 -6.13 24.98
C LEU A 130 -27.42 -7.08 26.04
N ILE A 131 -26.24 -7.65 25.80
CA ILE A 131 -25.51 -8.48 26.78
C ILE A 131 -25.34 -7.73 28.11
N SER A 132 -24.90 -6.47 28.06
CA SER A 132 -24.68 -5.67 29.26
C SER A 132 -25.96 -5.45 30.05
N GLN A 133 -27.09 -5.21 29.36
CA GLN A 133 -28.40 -5.05 29.99
C GLN A 133 -28.89 -6.35 30.63
N ILE A 134 -28.81 -7.47 29.91
CA ILE A 134 -29.20 -8.80 30.42
C ILE A 134 -28.35 -9.17 31.62
N LYS A 135 -27.03 -9.04 31.53
CA LYS A 135 -26.10 -9.31 32.64
C LYS A 135 -26.39 -8.47 33.87
N LYS A 136 -26.62 -7.15 33.72
CA LYS A 136 -27.00 -6.28 34.84
C LYS A 136 -28.31 -6.69 35.49
N LYS A 137 -29.32 -7.11 34.72
CA LYS A 137 -30.62 -7.54 35.26
C LYS A 137 -30.53 -8.93 35.89
N TYR A 138 -29.76 -9.85 35.31
CA TYR A 138 -29.45 -11.17 35.88
C TYR A 138 -28.75 -11.06 37.23
N LEU A 139 -27.72 -10.20 37.35
CA LEU A 139 -27.02 -9.94 38.61
C LEU A 139 -27.92 -9.31 39.69
N LYS A 140 -29.05 -8.69 39.30
CA LYS A 140 -30.09 -8.20 40.21
C LYS A 140 -31.12 -9.29 40.59
N GLY A 141 -30.93 -10.52 40.13
CA GLY A 141 -31.79 -11.66 40.45
C GLY A 141 -33.04 -11.79 39.57
N LYS A 142 -33.15 -11.04 38.46
CA LYS A 142 -34.30 -11.14 37.55
C LYS A 142 -34.27 -12.44 36.74
N THR A 143 -35.44 -13.03 36.54
CA THR A 143 -35.65 -14.20 35.69
C THR A 143 -35.66 -13.83 34.21
N LEU A 144 -35.50 -14.81 33.32
CA LEU A 144 -35.54 -14.61 31.87
C LEU A 144 -36.85 -13.93 31.43
N ALA A 145 -37.99 -14.34 31.99
CA ALA A 145 -39.31 -13.77 31.66
C ALA A 145 -39.40 -12.28 32.05
N GLU A 146 -38.94 -11.90 33.24
CA GLU A 146 -38.92 -10.50 33.68
C GLU A 146 -37.93 -9.65 32.87
N ILE A 147 -36.83 -10.23 32.38
CA ILE A 147 -35.86 -9.55 31.53
C ILE A 147 -36.42 -9.32 30.12
N ALA A 148 -37.09 -10.33 29.56
CA ALA A 148 -37.77 -10.24 28.27
C ALA A 148 -38.86 -9.16 28.28
N GLU A 149 -39.68 -9.13 29.33
CA GLU A 149 -40.69 -8.09 29.54
C GLU A 149 -40.05 -6.70 29.69
N ASP A 150 -39.01 -6.58 30.53
CA ASP A 150 -38.27 -5.33 30.77
C ASP A 150 -37.60 -4.74 29.52
N LEU A 151 -37.23 -5.59 28.55
CA LEU A 151 -36.53 -5.23 27.32
C LEU A 151 -37.47 -5.17 26.12
N GLU A 152 -38.75 -5.52 26.29
CA GLU A 152 -39.74 -5.63 25.22
C GLU A 152 -39.29 -6.59 24.09
N GLU A 153 -38.58 -7.66 24.44
CA GLU A 153 -38.08 -8.68 23.52
C GLU A 153 -38.67 -10.06 23.83
N SER A 154 -38.61 -11.00 22.87
CA SER A 154 -39.08 -12.36 23.11
C SER A 154 -38.16 -13.11 24.06
N ALA A 155 -38.74 -13.90 24.98
CA ALA A 155 -37.95 -14.76 25.86
C ALA A 155 -37.10 -15.78 25.07
N ASP A 156 -37.58 -16.21 23.91
CA ASP A 156 -36.87 -17.12 23.01
C ASP A 156 -35.62 -16.46 22.42
N ASP A 157 -35.70 -15.19 22.01
CA ASP A 157 -34.57 -14.44 21.42
C ASP A 157 -33.46 -14.17 22.44
N LEU A 158 -33.83 -14.06 23.72
CA LEU A 158 -32.89 -13.78 24.82
C LEU A 158 -32.34 -15.05 25.49
N GLU A 159 -32.91 -16.23 25.23
CA GLU A 159 -32.59 -17.47 25.94
C GLU A 159 -31.10 -17.82 25.83
N GLU A 160 -30.54 -17.75 24.62
CA GLU A 160 -29.14 -18.08 24.35
C GLU A 160 -28.20 -17.13 25.13
N ILE A 161 -28.45 -15.82 25.03
CA ILE A 161 -27.64 -14.79 25.70
C ILE A 161 -27.73 -14.95 27.22
N TYR A 162 -28.94 -15.16 27.76
CA TYR A 162 -29.18 -15.35 29.18
C TYR A 162 -28.45 -16.58 29.72
N ASN A 163 -28.46 -17.70 28.99
CA ASN A 163 -27.75 -18.92 29.38
C ASN A 163 -26.23 -18.71 29.41
N VAL A 164 -25.67 -18.01 28.41
CA VAL A 164 -24.23 -17.69 28.37
C VAL A 164 -23.83 -16.75 29.51
N VAL A 165 -24.65 -15.73 29.80
CA VAL A 165 -24.47 -14.81 30.94
C VAL A 165 -24.55 -15.55 32.27
N LYS A 166 -25.52 -16.45 32.44
CA LYS A 166 -25.70 -17.27 33.65
C LYS A 166 -24.49 -18.17 33.89
N ALA A 167 -23.97 -18.80 32.84
CA ALA A 167 -22.80 -19.68 32.94
C ALA A 167 -21.48 -18.92 33.16
N ASN A 168 -21.38 -17.65 32.73
CA ASN A 168 -20.12 -16.88 32.71
C ASN A 168 -20.29 -15.46 33.29
N SER A 169 -21.01 -15.33 34.40
CA SER A 169 -21.41 -14.04 34.97
C SER A 169 -20.27 -13.07 35.34
N GLN A 170 -19.04 -13.60 35.51
CA GLN A 170 -17.85 -12.82 35.86
C GLN A 170 -17.05 -12.33 34.64
N ASP A 171 -17.29 -12.88 33.45
CA ASP A 171 -16.56 -12.52 32.23
C ASP A 171 -16.97 -11.15 31.69
N SER A 172 -16.08 -10.47 30.95
CA SER A 172 -16.43 -9.18 30.32
C SER A 172 -17.44 -9.36 29.18
N ASP A 173 -18.19 -8.30 28.89
CA ASP A 173 -19.25 -8.32 27.87
C ASP A 173 -18.67 -8.68 26.47
N ASP A 174 -17.44 -8.26 26.16
CA ASP A 174 -16.70 -8.64 24.94
C ASP A 174 -16.39 -10.14 24.86
N VAL A 175 -16.07 -10.78 25.98
CA VAL A 175 -15.81 -12.23 26.03
C VAL A 175 -17.11 -13.01 25.83
N LEU A 176 -18.21 -12.52 26.40
CA LEU A 176 -19.53 -13.10 26.21
C LEU A 176 -19.99 -12.97 24.74
N LEU A 177 -19.80 -11.82 24.10
CA LEU A 177 -20.07 -11.61 22.67
C LEU A 177 -19.33 -12.63 21.81
N LYS A 178 -18.03 -12.80 22.03
CA LYS A 178 -17.20 -13.77 21.28
C LYS A 178 -17.70 -15.20 21.44
N ARG A 179 -18.10 -15.59 22.64
CA ARG A 179 -18.64 -16.93 22.94
C ARG A 179 -19.99 -17.18 22.27
N ILE A 180 -20.83 -16.15 22.17
CA ILE A 180 -22.14 -16.25 21.50
C ILE A 180 -21.97 -16.31 19.97
N ARG A 181 -21.07 -15.51 19.40
CA ARG A 181 -20.81 -15.49 17.94
C ARG A 181 -19.95 -16.65 17.42
N GLN A 182 -19.20 -17.33 18.28
CA GLN A 182 -18.44 -18.53 17.93
C GLN A 182 -19.15 -19.79 18.44
N PRO A 183 -20.10 -20.38 17.69
CA PRO A 183 -20.59 -21.71 18.03
C PRO A 183 -19.41 -22.69 17.92
N ALA A 184 -19.33 -23.62 18.89
CA ALA A 184 -18.25 -24.59 19.01
C ALA A 184 -18.15 -25.51 17.78
N VAL A 185 -17.41 -25.11 16.74
CA VAL A 185 -16.95 -25.99 15.65
C VAL A 185 -15.59 -25.52 15.14
N GLU A 186 -14.51 -25.93 15.80
CA GLU A 186 -13.25 -26.19 15.08
C GLU A 186 -13.26 -27.67 14.72
N LYS A 187 -13.70 -27.99 13.49
CA LYS A 187 -13.32 -29.28 12.91
C LYS A 187 -11.81 -29.21 12.63
N PRO A 188 -11.01 -30.19 13.11
CA PRO A 188 -9.57 -30.16 12.90
C PRO A 188 -9.25 -30.15 11.41
N LEU A 189 -8.23 -29.38 11.04
CA LEU A 189 -7.75 -29.21 9.66
C LEU A 189 -7.43 -30.53 8.93
N SER A 190 -7.38 -31.66 9.65
CA SER A 190 -7.18 -33.01 9.13
C SER A 190 -8.34 -33.54 8.27
N GLU A 191 -9.53 -32.92 8.28
CA GLU A 191 -10.66 -33.35 7.44
C GLU A 191 -10.66 -32.77 6.03
N TYR A 192 -9.83 -31.76 5.73
CA TYR A 192 -9.72 -31.22 4.37
C TYR A 192 -8.75 -32.08 3.54
N HIS A 193 -9.29 -33.15 2.94
CA HIS A 193 -8.58 -33.88 1.89
C HIS A 193 -8.57 -33.02 0.61
N ILE A 194 -7.37 -32.59 0.20
CA ILE A 194 -7.15 -31.97 -1.10
C ILE A 194 -7.11 -33.12 -2.11
N ASN A 195 -8.14 -33.24 -2.95
CA ASN A 195 -8.14 -34.10 -4.14
C ASN A 195 -7.40 -33.41 -5.29
#